data_AF-A0A9P5PG24-F1
#
_entry.id   AF-A0A9P5PG24-F1
#
_cell.length_a   1.000
_cell.length_b   1.000
_cell.length_c   1.000
_cell.angle_alpha   90.00
_cell.angle_beta   90.00
_cell.angle_gamma   90.00
#
_symmetry.space_group_name_H-M   'P 1'
#
loop_
_entity.id
_entity.type
_entity.pdbx_description
1 polymer ?
#
loop_
_entity_poly.entity_id
_entity_poly.type
_entity_poly.pdbx_seq_one_letter_code
_entity_poly.pdbx_strand_id
1 'polypeptide(L)'
;YLQLPKGNTSFTEYGGCQDPGCGVVGSGFTAAINQLAFGSVPGIGAGGACGRCFSLTGTSDPYDPANKGPFNTIIVQVTDMCPVQGNEQWCGQTVLNKIPHDRHNGFTSFDLCLDNGAAQAFFSGGHNALLGTFSEVDCSLWVGSDGPQLWEGACINSTAGLWPDGVGCANQGAAP
;
A
#
# COMPACT_ATOMS: atom_id res chain seq x y z
N TYR A 1 -2.74 -13.22 7.34
CA TYR A 1 -2.79 -11.96 6.57
C TYR A 1 -4.05 -11.95 5.72
N LEU A 2 -4.61 -10.77 5.42
CA LEU A 2 -5.77 -10.60 4.56
C LEU A 2 -5.33 -9.85 3.30
N GLN A 3 -5.10 -10.62 2.24
CA GLN A 3 -4.53 -10.15 0.98
C GLN A 3 -5.59 -10.32 -0.11
N LEU A 4 -6.21 -9.21 -0.48
CA LEU A 4 -7.30 -9.17 -1.44
C LEU A 4 -6.79 -8.53 -2.74
N PRO A 5 -7.20 -9.03 -3.92
CA PRO A 5 -6.79 -8.43 -5.19
C PRO A 5 -7.55 -7.14 -5.50
N LYS A 6 -8.62 -6.81 -4.77
CA LYS A 6 -9.39 -5.58 -4.95
C LYS A 6 -10.26 -5.29 -3.74
N GLY A 7 -10.66 -4.03 -3.60
CA GLY A 7 -11.60 -3.63 -2.55
C GLY A 7 -11.73 -2.13 -2.41
N ASN A 8 -12.52 -1.72 -1.43
CA ASN A 8 -12.51 -0.36 -0.93
C ASN A 8 -11.33 -0.19 0.04
N THR A 9 -10.75 1.00 0.06
CA THR A 9 -9.56 1.32 0.85
C THR A 9 -9.55 2.79 1.24
N SER A 10 -8.67 3.13 2.19
CA SER A 10 -8.19 4.50 2.41
C SER A 10 -6.82 4.73 1.78
N PHE A 11 -6.51 6.01 1.60
CA PHE A 11 -5.25 6.51 1.08
C PHE A 11 -4.73 7.64 1.97
N THR A 12 -3.45 7.59 2.31
CA THR A 12 -2.69 8.67 2.98
C THR A 12 -1.37 8.90 2.25
N GLU A 13 -0.53 9.79 2.76
CA GLU A 13 0.83 10.02 2.28
C GLU A 13 1.88 9.96 3.40
N TYR A 14 3.09 9.55 3.03
CA TYR A 14 4.27 9.53 3.91
C TYR A 14 5.54 9.91 3.16
N GLY A 15 6.56 10.35 3.90
CA GLY A 15 7.91 10.60 3.37
C GLY A 15 8.92 9.59 3.90
N GLY A 16 10.09 9.51 3.27
CA GLY A 16 11.19 8.65 3.71
C GLY A 16 11.12 7.21 3.20
N CYS A 17 10.62 6.97 1.99
CA CYS A 17 10.48 5.61 1.43
C CYS A 17 11.79 5.01 0.86
N GLN A 18 12.93 5.43 1.40
CA GLN A 18 14.28 5.02 0.96
C GLN A 18 14.83 3.81 1.74
N ASP A 19 14.17 3.40 2.84
CA ASP A 19 14.48 2.17 3.58
C ASP A 19 13.18 1.39 3.84
N PRO A 20 12.53 0.87 2.79
CA PRO A 20 11.18 0.34 2.91
C PRO A 20 11.19 -1.13 3.38
N GLY A 21 10.09 -1.59 3.95
CA GLY A 21 9.95 -2.92 4.56
C GLY A 21 10.20 -4.12 3.64
N CYS A 22 10.11 -3.96 2.32
CA CYS A 22 10.50 -5.00 1.36
C CYS A 22 12.02 -5.08 1.12
N GLY A 23 12.78 -4.07 1.57
CA GLY A 23 14.23 -3.99 1.44
C GLY A 23 14.71 -3.62 0.05
N VAL A 24 13.85 -3.06 -0.79
CA VAL A 24 14.16 -2.61 -2.15
C VAL A 24 13.41 -1.31 -2.41
N VAL A 25 14.14 -0.29 -2.84
CA VAL A 25 13.57 1.01 -3.21
C VAL A 25 13.05 0.94 -4.65
N GLY A 26 11.85 1.44 -4.92
CA GLY A 26 11.30 1.56 -6.28
C GLY A 26 11.51 2.97 -6.85
N SER A 27 11.88 3.08 -8.13
CA SER A 27 12.07 4.38 -8.79
C SER A 27 10.78 5.02 -9.32
N GLY A 28 9.71 4.22 -9.45
CA GLY A 28 8.37 4.68 -9.83
C GLY A 28 7.52 5.02 -8.61
N PHE A 29 6.20 5.15 -8.80
CA PHE A 29 5.29 5.37 -7.68
C PHE A 29 5.23 4.16 -6.76
N THR A 30 5.47 4.37 -5.47
CA THR A 30 5.40 3.29 -4.48
C THR A 30 4.46 3.64 -3.33
N ALA A 31 4.04 2.60 -2.63
CA ALA A 31 3.20 2.73 -1.45
C ALA A 31 3.64 1.78 -0.35
N ALA A 32 3.36 2.18 0.89
CA ALA A 32 3.22 1.26 2.00
C ALA A 32 1.80 0.69 2.02
N ILE A 33 1.63 -0.60 2.30
CA ILE A 33 0.30 -1.19 2.53
C ILE A 33 0.17 -1.57 4.01
N ASN A 34 -1.04 -1.50 4.58
CA ASN A 34 -1.25 -1.81 5.99
C ASN A 34 -0.75 -3.22 6.36
N GLN A 35 -0.22 -3.39 7.56
CA GLN A 35 0.44 -4.61 8.05
C GLN A 35 -0.34 -5.91 7.79
N LEU A 36 -1.67 -5.89 7.97
CA LEU A 36 -2.53 -7.05 7.75
C LEU A 36 -2.54 -7.53 6.27
N ALA A 37 -2.35 -6.63 5.32
CA ALA A 37 -2.23 -6.94 3.90
C ALA A 37 -0.77 -7.07 3.44
N PHE A 38 0.18 -6.38 4.11
CA PHE A 38 1.60 -6.42 3.77
C PHE A 38 2.16 -7.85 3.79
N GLY A 39 1.79 -8.63 4.81
CA GLY A 39 2.24 -10.01 4.94
C GLY A 39 3.44 -10.21 5.86
N SER A 40 3.77 -9.24 6.71
CA SER A 40 4.88 -9.32 7.66
C SER A 40 4.59 -8.48 8.91
N VAL A 41 5.53 -8.46 9.84
CA VAL A 41 5.53 -7.55 11.00
C VAL A 41 6.86 -6.78 11.05
N PRO A 42 6.96 -5.67 11.82
CA PRO A 42 8.19 -4.89 11.89
C PRO A 42 9.42 -5.73 12.25
N GLY A 43 10.49 -5.58 11.47
CA GLY A 43 11.81 -6.17 11.75
C GLY A 43 12.03 -7.61 11.25
N ILE A 44 11.04 -8.26 10.61
CA ILE A 44 11.21 -9.65 10.10
C ILE A 44 11.25 -9.76 8.57
N GLY A 45 11.30 -8.63 7.87
CA GLY A 45 11.52 -8.55 6.43
C GLY A 45 10.25 -8.53 5.59
N ALA A 46 10.40 -8.88 4.31
CA ALA A 46 9.39 -8.71 3.27
C ALA A 46 8.17 -9.60 3.48
N GLY A 47 6.99 -9.07 3.18
CA GLY A 47 5.73 -9.82 3.16
C GLY A 47 5.25 -10.13 1.75
N GLY A 48 4.18 -10.91 1.62
CA GLY A 48 3.65 -11.33 0.32
C GLY A 48 3.10 -10.21 -0.57
N ALA A 49 2.95 -8.99 -0.05
CA ALA A 49 2.59 -7.82 -0.84
C ALA A 49 3.77 -7.24 -1.63
N CYS A 50 5.00 -7.55 -1.23
CA CYS A 50 6.19 -6.92 -1.77
C CYS A 50 6.36 -7.14 -3.28
N GLY A 51 6.36 -6.03 -4.02
CA GLY A 51 6.52 -5.99 -5.46
C GLY A 51 5.24 -6.08 -6.27
N ARG A 52 4.09 -6.28 -5.64
CA ARG A 52 2.80 -6.29 -6.33
C ARG A 52 2.37 -4.89 -6.71
N CYS A 53 1.72 -4.76 -7.87
CA CYS A 53 1.27 -3.48 -8.39
C CYS A 53 -0.25 -3.33 -8.27
N PHE A 54 -0.70 -2.13 -7.93
CA PHE A 54 -2.11 -1.83 -7.72
C PHE A 54 -2.51 -0.56 -8.44
N SER A 55 -3.63 -0.61 -9.14
CA SER A 55 -4.38 0.56 -9.58
C SER A 55 -5.19 1.10 -8.42
N LEU A 56 -4.91 2.33 -8.01
CA LEU A 56 -5.55 3.03 -6.90
C LEU A 56 -6.39 4.16 -7.45
N THR A 57 -7.63 4.31 -7.01
CA THR A 57 -8.55 5.37 -7.46
C THR A 57 -9.20 6.06 -6.26
N GLY A 58 -9.02 7.38 -6.15
CA GLY A 58 -9.71 8.19 -5.15
C GLY A 58 -11.17 8.41 -5.52
N THR A 59 -12.07 8.50 -4.54
CA THR A 59 -13.51 8.72 -4.80
C THR A 59 -14.18 9.69 -3.83
N SER A 60 -13.58 9.95 -2.68
CA SER A 60 -14.10 10.92 -1.70
C SER A 60 -13.03 11.34 -0.71
N ASP A 61 -13.14 12.56 -0.20
CA ASP A 61 -12.41 13.00 0.98
C ASP A 61 -13.30 12.75 2.22
N PRO A 62 -12.84 11.97 3.21
CA PRO A 62 -13.63 11.70 4.40
C PRO A 62 -13.72 12.89 5.38
N TYR A 63 -12.83 13.87 5.28
CA TYR A 63 -12.81 15.12 6.04
C TYR A 63 -13.55 16.26 5.34
N ASP A 64 -13.66 16.22 4.02
CA ASP A 64 -14.52 17.10 3.22
C ASP A 64 -15.50 16.31 2.34
N PRO A 65 -16.63 15.82 2.89
CA PRO A 65 -17.63 15.07 2.12
C PRO A 65 -18.30 15.88 1.00
N ALA A 66 -18.18 17.21 1.01
CA ALA A 66 -18.71 18.08 -0.03
C ALA A 66 -17.80 18.08 -1.26
N ASN A 67 -16.50 17.81 -1.11
CA ASN A 67 -15.57 17.66 -2.22
C ASN A 67 -16.00 16.50 -3.14
N LYS A 68 -16.14 16.78 -4.44
CA LYS A 68 -16.51 15.82 -5.50
C LYS A 68 -15.38 15.54 -6.48
N GLY A 69 -14.16 15.95 -6.15
CA GLY A 69 -12.97 15.77 -6.97
C GLY A 69 -12.54 17.07 -7.67
N PRO A 70 -11.64 16.98 -8.67
CA PRO A 70 -11.26 15.75 -9.38
C PRO A 70 -10.51 14.74 -8.51
N PHE A 71 -10.77 13.46 -8.74
CA PHE A 71 -10.00 12.36 -8.14
C PHE A 71 -9.17 11.65 -9.21
N ASN A 72 -7.99 11.17 -8.82
CA ASN A 72 -7.04 10.58 -9.74
C ASN A 72 -6.97 9.06 -9.61
N THR A 73 -6.44 8.42 -10.65
CA THR A 73 -6.06 7.01 -10.64
C THR A 73 -4.56 6.90 -10.93
N ILE A 74 -3.83 6.15 -10.12
CA ILE A 74 -2.40 5.86 -10.34
C ILE A 74 -2.12 4.37 -10.19
N ILE A 75 -1.03 3.91 -10.78
CA ILE A 75 -0.48 2.57 -10.53
C ILE A 75 0.71 2.70 -9.59
N VAL A 76 0.70 1.96 -8.49
CA VAL A 76 1.82 1.91 -7.54
C VAL A 76 2.35 0.49 -7.41
N GLN A 77 3.62 0.36 -7.05
CA GLN A 77 4.20 -0.89 -6.56
C GLN A 77 4.29 -0.84 -5.02
N VAL A 78 3.90 -1.90 -4.33
CA VAL A 78 4.08 -1.98 -2.88
C VAL A 78 5.52 -2.32 -2.56
N THR A 79 6.21 -1.40 -1.89
CA THR A 79 7.60 -1.58 -1.43
C THR A 79 7.70 -1.54 0.09
N ASP A 80 6.68 -1.05 0.78
CA ASP A 80 6.76 -0.77 2.21
C ASP A 80 5.54 -1.25 3.01
N MET A 81 5.66 -1.19 4.32
CA MET A 81 4.65 -1.57 5.28
C MET A 81 4.22 -0.36 6.11
N CYS A 82 2.91 -0.16 6.21
CA CYS A 82 2.33 0.74 7.21
C CYS A 82 1.96 -0.09 8.45
N PRO A 83 2.74 -0.04 9.56
CA PRO A 83 2.53 -0.90 10.72
C PRO A 83 1.28 -0.49 11.51
N VAL A 84 0.68 -1.45 12.23
CA VAL A 84 -0.46 -1.18 13.13
C VAL A 84 -0.09 -0.16 14.20
N GLN A 85 1.06 -0.38 14.86
CA GLN A 85 1.52 0.47 15.97
C GLN A 85 1.85 1.88 15.46
N GLY A 86 1.18 2.89 16.02
CA GLY A 86 1.38 4.30 15.69
C GLY A 86 0.59 4.78 14.47
N ASN A 87 -0.12 3.89 13.77
CA ASN A 87 -0.97 4.23 12.63
C ASN A 87 -2.39 3.67 12.79
N GLU A 88 -2.90 3.61 14.02
CA GLU A 88 -4.14 2.92 14.37
C GLU A 88 -5.34 3.43 13.55
N GLN A 89 -5.35 4.72 13.21
CA GLN A 89 -6.40 5.34 12.42
C GLN A 89 -6.53 4.76 11.00
N TRP A 90 -5.39 4.49 10.35
CA TRP A 90 -5.37 4.14 8.92
C TRP A 90 -4.95 2.69 8.70
N CYS A 91 -3.93 2.22 9.42
CA CYS A 91 -3.32 0.90 9.24
C CYS A 91 -3.56 -0.05 10.43
N GLY A 92 -4.49 0.30 11.33
CA GLY A 92 -4.81 -0.46 12.54
C GLY A 92 -5.64 -1.73 12.34
N GLN A 93 -5.82 -2.22 11.11
CA GLN A 93 -6.59 -3.43 10.83
C GLN A 93 -5.87 -4.66 11.43
N THR A 94 -6.66 -5.52 12.07
CA THR A 94 -6.22 -6.82 12.63
C THR A 94 -7.17 -7.94 12.18
N VAL A 95 -6.80 -9.19 12.42
CA VAL A 95 -7.66 -10.35 12.15
C VAL A 95 -8.97 -10.32 12.95
N LEU A 96 -8.95 -9.73 14.15
CA LEU A 96 -10.11 -9.59 15.04
C LEU A 96 -10.89 -8.30 14.79
N ASN A 97 -10.18 -7.21 14.49
CA ASN A 97 -10.77 -5.91 14.18
C ASN A 97 -10.34 -5.45 12.80
N LYS A 98 -11.12 -5.87 11.81
CA LYS A 98 -10.77 -5.71 10.40
C LYS A 98 -10.97 -4.28 9.88
N ILE A 99 -11.74 -3.46 10.60
CA ILE A 99 -11.99 -2.05 10.28
C ILE A 99 -11.70 -1.27 11.57
N PRO A 100 -10.53 -0.61 11.71
CA PRO A 100 -10.25 0.19 12.89
C PRO A 100 -11.30 1.30 13.07
N HIS A 101 -11.38 1.79 14.30
CA HIS A 101 -12.41 2.72 14.75
C HIS A 101 -12.49 4.00 13.88
N ASP A 102 -13.71 4.42 13.55
CA ASP A 102 -14.09 5.79 13.15
C ASP A 102 -13.84 6.26 11.69
N ARG A 103 -14.28 5.47 10.69
CA ARG A 103 -14.89 5.92 9.39
C ARG A 103 -14.10 5.86 8.06
N HIS A 104 -13.21 4.91 7.81
CA HIS A 104 -12.56 4.85 6.48
C HIS A 104 -12.65 3.44 5.87
N ASN A 105 -13.43 3.30 4.79
CA ASN A 105 -13.87 2.03 4.19
C ASN A 105 -12.70 1.15 3.72
N GLY A 106 -12.39 0.05 4.42
CA GLY A 106 -11.56 -1.01 3.85
C GLY A 106 -10.84 -1.90 4.86
N PHE A 107 -10.52 -3.11 4.42
CA PHE A 107 -9.60 -4.03 5.11
C PHE A 107 -8.12 -3.73 4.80
N THR A 108 -7.92 -2.82 3.86
CA THR A 108 -6.63 -2.45 3.29
C THR A 108 -6.53 -0.94 3.29
N SER A 109 -5.32 -0.44 3.44
CA SER A 109 -4.97 0.98 3.33
C SER A 109 -3.63 1.12 2.65
N PHE A 110 -3.48 2.17 1.85
CA PHE A 110 -2.24 2.49 1.13
C PHE A 110 -1.73 3.85 1.58
N ASP A 111 -0.46 3.90 1.97
CA ASP A 111 0.25 5.14 2.28
C ASP A 111 1.18 5.45 1.10
N LEU A 112 0.94 6.57 0.41
CA LEU A 112 1.63 6.90 -0.84
C LEU A 112 2.92 7.65 -0.57
N CYS A 113 4.02 7.23 -1.20
CA CYS A 113 5.29 7.89 -0.97
C CYS A 113 5.34 9.29 -1.61
N LEU A 114 5.75 10.29 -0.82
CA LEU A 114 6.01 11.66 -1.26
C LEU A 114 7.29 11.76 -2.10
N ASP A 115 8.30 10.96 -1.80
CA ASP A 115 9.66 11.11 -2.35
C ASP A 115 9.74 10.76 -3.84
N ASN A 116 8.85 9.90 -4.33
CA ASN A 116 8.82 9.44 -5.72
C ASN A 116 7.63 10.01 -6.53
N GLY A 117 6.90 10.98 -5.98
CA GLY A 117 5.81 11.66 -6.68
C GLY A 117 4.44 10.98 -6.59
N ALA A 118 4.32 9.82 -5.93
CA ALA A 118 3.07 9.06 -5.90
C ALA A 118 1.93 9.85 -5.23
N ALA A 119 2.21 10.42 -4.05
CA ALA A 119 1.25 11.23 -3.32
C ALA A 119 0.82 12.48 -4.10
N GLN A 120 1.78 13.20 -4.72
CA GLN A 120 1.51 14.42 -5.50
C GLN A 120 0.72 14.14 -6.78
N ALA A 121 0.85 12.94 -7.36
CA ALA A 121 0.06 12.52 -8.51
C ALA A 121 -1.37 12.11 -8.13
N PHE A 122 -1.59 11.70 -6.88
CA PHE A 122 -2.88 11.18 -6.42
C PHE A 122 -3.73 12.25 -5.73
N PHE A 123 -3.16 12.93 -4.74
CA PHE A 123 -3.82 13.95 -3.93
C PHE A 123 -3.77 15.31 -4.63
N SER A 124 -4.85 16.08 -4.51
CA SER A 124 -4.94 17.43 -5.09
C SER A 124 -5.63 18.38 -4.12
N GLY A 125 -5.43 19.69 -4.28
CA GLY A 125 -6.18 20.71 -3.55
C GLY A 125 -5.98 20.74 -2.03
N GLY A 126 -4.93 20.10 -1.50
CA GLY A 126 -4.68 19.98 -0.04
C GLY A 126 -5.45 18.85 0.64
N HIS A 127 -6.03 17.94 -0.14
CA HIS A 127 -6.75 16.76 0.35
C HIS A 127 -5.79 15.56 0.44
N ASN A 128 -5.13 15.39 1.58
CA ASN A 128 -4.03 14.41 1.75
C ASN A 128 -4.48 13.08 2.36
N ALA A 129 -5.79 12.90 2.50
CA ALA A 129 -6.40 11.64 2.90
C ALA A 129 -7.67 11.43 2.08
N LEU A 130 -7.78 10.28 1.43
CA LEU A 130 -8.92 9.96 0.58
C LEU A 130 -9.44 8.55 0.87
N LEU A 131 -10.68 8.30 0.51
CA LEU A 131 -11.22 6.95 0.34
C LEU A 131 -11.31 6.63 -1.14
N GLY A 132 -11.37 5.33 -1.45
CA GLY A 132 -11.69 4.89 -2.78
C GLY A 132 -11.49 3.40 -2.97
N THR A 133 -10.94 3.01 -4.13
CA THR A 133 -10.82 1.61 -4.52
C THR A 133 -9.41 1.27 -4.96
N PHE A 134 -9.06 0.00 -4.80
CA PHE A 134 -7.85 -0.57 -5.37
C PHE A 134 -8.17 -1.83 -6.18
N SER A 135 -7.32 -2.13 -7.15
CA SER A 135 -7.29 -3.41 -7.86
C SER A 135 -5.84 -3.76 -8.19
N GLU A 136 -5.43 -4.97 -7.85
CA GLU A 136 -4.14 -5.52 -8.25
C GLU A 136 -4.10 -5.65 -9.78
N VAL A 137 -2.97 -5.29 -10.35
CA VAL A 137 -2.73 -5.28 -11.79
C VAL A 137 -1.37 -5.85 -12.11
N ASP A 138 -1.18 -6.24 -13.37
CA ASP A 138 0.14 -6.62 -13.86
C ASP A 138 1.12 -5.42 -13.77
N CYS A 139 2.32 -5.66 -13.25
CA CYS A 139 3.32 -4.60 -13.07
C CYS A 139 3.87 -4.04 -14.39
N SER A 140 3.54 -4.61 -15.56
CA SER A 140 3.76 -3.95 -16.85
C SER A 140 3.01 -2.61 -16.99
N LEU A 141 1.99 -2.36 -16.16
CA LEU A 141 1.30 -1.07 -16.08
C LEU A 141 2.00 -0.06 -15.16
N TRP A 142 2.94 -0.52 -14.33
CA TRP A 142 3.73 0.35 -13.46
C TRP A 142 4.97 0.86 -14.19
N VAL A 143 5.26 2.16 -14.05
CA VAL A 143 6.42 2.80 -14.69
C VAL A 143 7.48 3.06 -13.63
N GLY A 144 8.55 2.29 -13.69
CA GLY A 144 9.72 2.42 -12.81
C GLY A 144 10.63 1.21 -12.91
N SER A 145 11.60 1.14 -12.02
CA SER A 145 12.50 0.00 -11.84
C SER A 145 12.78 -0.25 -10.38
N ASP A 146 13.01 -1.53 -10.04
CA ASP A 146 13.46 -1.95 -8.72
C ASP A 146 14.93 -1.53 -8.52
N GLY A 147 15.23 -1.00 -7.34
CA GLY A 147 16.58 -0.68 -6.88
C GLY A 147 17.36 -1.92 -6.42
N PRO A 148 18.57 -1.74 -5.90
CA PRO A 148 19.32 -2.83 -5.29
C PRO A 148 18.64 -3.32 -3.99
N GLN A 149 18.89 -4.57 -3.63
CA GLN A 149 18.56 -5.09 -2.31
C GLN A 149 19.38 -4.37 -1.24
N LEU A 150 18.70 -3.90 -0.19
CA LEU A 150 19.32 -3.21 0.95
C LEU A 150 19.87 -4.19 1.99
N TRP A 151 19.32 -5.40 2.07
CA TRP A 151 19.69 -6.43 3.03
C TRP A 151 19.40 -7.84 2.51
N GLU A 152 20.05 -8.84 3.10
CA GLU A 152 19.87 -10.24 2.75
C GLU A 152 18.46 -10.71 3.10
N GLY A 153 17.74 -11.24 2.10
CA GLY A 153 16.34 -11.64 2.23
C GLY A 153 15.33 -10.58 1.79
N ALA A 154 15.79 -9.40 1.35
CA ALA A 154 14.94 -8.41 0.70
C ALA A 154 14.26 -9.03 -0.52
N CYS A 155 12.98 -8.71 -0.74
CA CYS A 155 12.19 -9.37 -1.76
C CYS A 155 11.22 -8.39 -2.41
N ILE A 156 11.21 -8.39 -3.73
CA ILE A 156 10.21 -7.79 -4.60
C ILE A 156 9.91 -8.84 -5.67
N ASN A 157 8.63 -9.13 -5.91
CA ASN A 157 8.23 -9.99 -7.01
C ASN A 157 7.12 -9.34 -7.85
N SER A 158 7.54 -8.51 -8.81
CA SER A 158 6.67 -7.82 -9.77
C SER A 158 6.09 -8.72 -10.86
N THR A 159 6.55 -9.97 -10.94
CA THR A 159 6.08 -10.98 -11.91
C THR A 159 5.13 -12.02 -11.31
N ALA A 160 4.79 -11.87 -10.03
CA ALA A 160 3.85 -12.76 -9.36
C ALA A 160 2.49 -12.69 -10.06
N GLY A 161 1.81 -13.84 -10.18
CA GLY A 161 0.38 -13.82 -10.53
C GLY A 161 -0.41 -13.01 -9.50
N LEU A 162 -1.59 -12.52 -9.89
CA LEU A 162 -2.46 -11.75 -9.00
C LEU A 162 -2.97 -12.61 -7.84
N TRP A 163 -3.25 -12.00 -6.69
CA TRP A 163 -3.92 -12.69 -5.59
C TRP A 163 -5.32 -13.18 -5.97
N PRO A 164 -5.82 -14.26 -5.33
CA PRO A 164 -5.14 -15.07 -4.31
C PRO A 164 -4.23 -16.17 -4.88
N ASP A 165 -4.24 -16.39 -6.19
CA ASP A 165 -3.67 -17.60 -6.80
C ASP A 165 -2.17 -17.47 -7.09
N GLY A 166 -1.68 -16.25 -7.31
CA GLY A 166 -0.27 -16.03 -7.63
C GLY A 166 0.62 -15.95 -6.40
N VAL A 167 1.76 -16.63 -6.49
CA VAL A 167 2.77 -16.71 -5.44
C VAL A 167 3.81 -15.61 -5.63
N GLY A 168 3.88 -14.69 -4.65
CA GLY A 168 4.87 -13.62 -4.58
C GLY A 168 5.96 -13.93 -3.54
N CYS A 169 6.46 -12.90 -2.87
CA CYS A 169 7.26 -13.08 -1.65
C CYS A 169 6.46 -13.86 -0.59
N ALA A 170 7.16 -14.53 0.33
CA ALA A 170 6.49 -15.28 1.40
C ALA A 170 5.94 -14.32 2.47
N ASN A 171 4.79 -14.66 3.04
CA ASN A 171 4.35 -14.01 4.28
C ASN A 171 5.23 -14.46 5.44
N GLN A 172 5.52 -13.55 6.38
CA GLN A 172 6.40 -13.77 7.53
C GLN A 172 5.63 -13.56 8.83
N GLY A 173 5.88 -14.37 9.86
CA GLY A 173 5.23 -14.22 11.16
C GLY A 173 3.70 -14.41 11.15
N ALA A 174 3.06 -13.97 12.23
CA ALA A 174 1.61 -14.02 12.38
C ALA A 174 1.00 -12.64 12.12
N ALA A 175 -0.17 -12.63 11.47
CA ALA A 175 -0.92 -11.39 11.28
C ALA A 175 -1.36 -10.78 12.62
N PRO A 176 -1.41 -9.45 12.72
CA PRO A 176 -1.86 -8.75 13.91
C PRO A 176 -3.35 -8.97 14.18
#